data_AF-A0A379WFL1-F1
#
_entry.id   AF-A0A379WFL1-F1
#
_cell.length_a   1.000
_cell.length_b   1.000
_cell.length_c   1.000
_cell.angle_alpha   90.00
_cell.angle_beta   90.00
_cell.angle_gamma   90.00
#
_symmetry.space_group_name_H-M   'P 1'
#
loop_
_entity.id
_entity.type
_entity.pdbx_description
1 polymer ?
#
loop_
_entity_poly.entity_id
_entity_poly.type
_entity_poly.pdbx_seq_one_letter_code
_entity_poly.pdbx_strand_id
1 'polypeptide(L)'
;MLYQSYPQAERAVPAQAAYLTLWTMQQVVQRGTGRQLGAKYPGLHLAGKTGTTNNNVDTWFAGIDGSQVTITWVGRDNNQPTKLYGASGAMAIYQRYLANQTPTPLVLTPPEDVVDMGVDYDGNFVCSGGMRTLPVWTDDPNTLCQQGEMMQQQQQPSGNPFDQSSQPQQPAQQQPPKEEKSDGVAGWIKEMFGGN
;
A
#
# COMPACT_ATOMS: atom_id res chain seq x y z
N MET A 1 -21.29 -30.49 -31.73
CA MET A 1 -20.45 -29.42 -31.16
C MET A 1 -19.23 -30.08 -30.53
N LEU A 2 -18.01 -29.77 -30.98
CA LEU A 2 -16.79 -30.48 -30.53
C LEU A 2 -16.15 -29.86 -29.28
N TYR A 3 -16.43 -28.59 -28.99
CA TYR A 3 -15.99 -27.90 -27.79
C TYR A 3 -16.85 -26.65 -27.57
N GLN A 4 -17.14 -26.34 -26.30
CA GLN A 4 -17.73 -25.08 -25.85
C GLN A 4 -17.06 -24.69 -24.53
N SER A 5 -16.66 -23.42 -24.42
CA SER A 5 -16.10 -22.86 -23.18
C SER A 5 -17.24 -22.38 -22.27
N TYR A 6 -17.12 -22.66 -20.99
CA TYR A 6 -18.03 -22.19 -19.94
C TYR A 6 -17.21 -21.45 -18.87
N PRO A 7 -17.80 -20.48 -18.15
CA PRO A 7 -17.10 -19.80 -17.06
C PRO A 7 -16.68 -20.78 -15.95
N GLN A 8 -15.38 -20.81 -15.65
CA GLN A 8 -14.78 -21.66 -14.61
C GLN A 8 -13.90 -20.81 -13.67
N ALA A 9 -14.46 -19.71 -13.16
CA ALA A 9 -13.75 -18.85 -12.23
C ALA A 9 -13.69 -19.48 -10.83
N GLU A 10 -12.51 -19.50 -10.22
CA GLU A 10 -12.27 -20.05 -8.88
C GLU A 10 -11.92 -18.94 -7.88
N ARG A 11 -12.40 -19.08 -6.64
CA ARG A 11 -12.07 -18.15 -5.55
C ARG A 11 -10.66 -18.45 -5.04
N ALA A 12 -9.70 -17.60 -5.40
CA ALA A 12 -8.31 -17.74 -4.93
C ALA A 12 -8.04 -16.99 -3.61
N VAL A 13 -8.64 -15.81 -3.42
CA VAL A 13 -8.43 -14.94 -2.24
C VAL A 13 -9.76 -14.29 -1.81
N PRO A 14 -9.90 -13.86 -0.53
CA PRO A 14 -11.06 -13.10 -0.07
C PRO A 14 -11.30 -11.83 -0.88
N ALA A 15 -12.56 -11.45 -1.06
CA ALA A 15 -12.92 -10.26 -1.84
C ALA A 15 -12.40 -8.97 -1.21
N GLN A 16 -12.41 -8.90 0.12
CA GLN A 16 -11.92 -7.78 0.92
C GLN A 16 -10.41 -7.58 0.72
N ALA A 17 -9.62 -8.66 0.81
CA ALA A 17 -8.18 -8.60 0.56
C ALA A 17 -7.86 -8.15 -0.87
N ALA A 18 -8.61 -8.63 -1.87
CA ALA A 18 -8.46 -8.19 -3.26
C ALA A 18 -8.83 -6.71 -3.43
N TYR A 19 -9.94 -6.26 -2.82
CA TYR A 19 -10.39 -4.87 -2.86
C TYR A 19 -9.35 -3.93 -2.23
N LEU A 20 -8.87 -4.22 -1.03
CA LEU A 20 -7.89 -3.38 -0.32
C LEU A 20 -6.56 -3.31 -1.09
N THR A 21 -6.14 -4.43 -1.69
CA THR A 21 -4.97 -4.48 -2.57
C THR A 21 -5.18 -3.59 -3.79
N LEU A 22 -6.33 -3.69 -4.45
CA LEU A 22 -6.65 -2.94 -5.67
C LEU A 22 -6.80 -1.44 -5.38
N TRP A 23 -7.43 -1.08 -4.26
CA TRP A 23 -7.50 0.29 -3.75
C TRP A 23 -6.11 0.86 -3.52
N THR A 24 -5.22 0.09 -2.87
CA THR A 24 -3.82 0.49 -2.66
C THR A 24 -3.08 0.66 -3.99
N MET A 25 -3.35 -0.19 -4.98
CA MET A 25 -2.80 -0.05 -6.33
C MET A 25 -3.32 1.21 -7.05
N GLN A 26 -4.54 1.69 -6.78
CA GLN A 26 -4.98 3.02 -7.25
C GLN A 26 -4.13 4.13 -6.60
N GLN A 27 -3.76 3.99 -5.33
CA GLN A 27 -2.88 4.95 -4.65
C GLN A 27 -1.47 4.99 -5.26
N VAL A 28 -0.95 3.84 -5.70
CA VAL A 28 0.35 3.76 -6.41
C VAL A 28 0.32 4.60 -7.68
N VAL A 29 -0.78 4.56 -8.43
CA VAL A 29 -0.95 5.33 -9.67
C VAL A 29 -1.31 6.79 -9.39
N GLN A 30 -2.03 7.09 -8.31
CA GLN A 30 -2.45 8.45 -7.99
C GLN A 30 -1.30 9.29 -7.39
N ARG A 31 -0.53 8.71 -6.46
CA ARG A 31 0.49 9.44 -5.67
C ARG A 31 1.79 8.68 -5.45
N GLY A 32 1.85 7.39 -5.77
CA GLY A 32 3.04 6.56 -5.62
C GLY A 32 3.97 6.56 -6.84
N THR A 33 4.57 5.42 -7.12
CA THR A 33 5.56 5.24 -8.20
C THR A 33 4.95 5.35 -9.60
N GLY A 34 3.63 5.22 -9.74
CA GLY A 34 2.89 5.37 -10.99
C GLY A 34 2.28 6.76 -11.20
N ARG A 35 2.55 7.74 -10.32
CA ARG A 35 1.90 9.07 -10.30
C ARG A 35 1.84 9.82 -11.63
N GLN A 36 2.81 9.57 -12.53
CA GLN A 36 2.83 10.18 -13.86
C GLN A 36 1.59 9.77 -14.69
N LEU A 37 1.15 8.51 -14.57
CA LEU A 37 -0.07 8.04 -15.23
C LEU A 37 -1.33 8.63 -14.59
N GLY A 38 -1.40 8.65 -13.25
CA GLY A 38 -2.56 9.23 -12.54
C GLY A 38 -2.75 10.71 -12.84
N ALA A 39 -1.65 11.48 -12.95
CA ALA A 39 -1.71 12.88 -13.35
C ALA A 39 -2.21 13.07 -14.79
N LYS A 40 -1.89 12.13 -15.70
CA LYS A 40 -2.32 12.20 -17.10
C LYS A 40 -3.77 11.73 -17.31
N TYR A 41 -4.21 10.73 -16.56
CA TYR A 41 -5.53 10.12 -16.69
C TYR A 41 -6.29 10.09 -15.35
N PRO A 42 -6.53 11.24 -14.72
CA PRO A 42 -7.10 11.28 -13.36
C PRO A 42 -8.51 10.68 -13.30
N GLY A 43 -9.33 10.86 -14.34
CA GLY A 43 -10.69 10.34 -14.39
C GLY A 43 -10.80 8.82 -14.55
N LEU A 44 -9.71 8.13 -14.90
CA LEU A 44 -9.74 6.67 -15.07
C LEU A 44 -9.56 5.90 -13.76
N HIS A 45 -9.02 6.54 -12.72
CA HIS A 45 -8.74 5.90 -11.43
C HIS A 45 -8.01 4.54 -11.57
N LEU A 46 -7.07 4.46 -12.51
CA LEU A 46 -6.35 3.21 -12.81
C LEU A 46 -5.69 2.64 -11.55
N ALA A 47 -5.76 1.33 -11.38
CA ALA A 47 -4.93 0.62 -10.44
C ALA A 47 -3.67 0.11 -11.17
N GLY A 48 -2.52 0.13 -10.50
CA GLY A 48 -1.34 -0.44 -11.11
C GLY A 48 -0.15 -0.60 -10.19
N LYS A 49 0.85 -1.31 -10.69
CA LYS A 49 2.10 -1.57 -9.97
C LYS A 49 3.30 -1.47 -10.92
N THR A 50 4.33 -0.77 -10.45
CA THR A 50 5.63 -0.68 -11.10
C THR A 50 6.52 -1.84 -10.68
N GLY A 51 7.27 -2.41 -11.62
CA GLY A 51 8.33 -3.39 -11.38
C GLY A 51 9.63 -3.00 -12.08
N THR A 52 10.76 -3.26 -11.44
CA THR A 52 12.11 -3.05 -11.98
C THR A 52 13.06 -4.08 -11.40
N THR A 53 13.90 -4.67 -12.24
CA THR A 53 14.99 -5.53 -11.78
C THR A 53 16.29 -4.73 -11.60
N ASN A 54 17.24 -5.31 -10.86
CA ASN A 54 18.56 -4.71 -10.66
C ASN A 54 19.24 -4.42 -12.00
N ASN A 55 20.10 -3.38 -12.03
CA ASN A 55 20.79 -2.92 -13.24
C ASN A 55 19.88 -2.56 -14.42
N ASN A 56 18.57 -2.35 -14.17
CA ASN A 56 17.60 -1.94 -15.18
C ASN A 56 17.55 -2.90 -16.38
N VAL A 57 17.68 -4.20 -16.10
CA VAL A 57 17.54 -5.25 -17.14
C VAL A 57 16.09 -5.30 -17.60
N ASP A 58 15.16 -5.27 -16.66
CA ASP A 58 13.72 -5.32 -16.90
C ASP A 58 13.00 -4.14 -16.28
N THR A 59 12.00 -3.66 -17.02
CA THR A 59 10.98 -2.77 -16.51
C THR A 59 9.61 -3.37 -16.77
N TRP A 60 8.74 -3.34 -15.78
CA TRP A 60 7.39 -3.88 -15.85
C TRP A 60 6.37 -2.85 -15.38
N PHE A 61 5.19 -2.90 -15.98
CA PHE A 61 4.02 -2.21 -15.48
C PHE A 61 2.79 -3.11 -15.61
N ALA A 62 2.10 -3.35 -14.49
CA ALA A 62 0.79 -3.97 -14.47
C ALA A 62 -0.26 -2.87 -14.29
N GLY A 63 -1.16 -2.70 -15.26
CA GLY A 63 -2.24 -1.72 -15.24
C GLY A 63 -3.60 -2.40 -15.27
N ILE A 64 -4.54 -1.88 -14.51
CA ILE A 64 -5.92 -2.37 -14.42
C ILE A 64 -6.85 -1.17 -14.63
N ASP A 65 -7.73 -1.31 -15.62
CA ASP A 65 -8.85 -0.40 -15.86
C ASP A 65 -10.19 -1.09 -15.52
N GLY A 66 -11.33 -0.46 -15.77
CA GLY A 66 -12.64 -1.03 -15.45
C GLY A 66 -13.02 -2.30 -16.21
N SER A 67 -12.22 -2.72 -17.19
CA SER A 67 -12.54 -3.82 -18.12
C SER A 67 -11.39 -4.80 -18.37
N GLN A 68 -10.14 -4.40 -18.17
CA GLN A 68 -8.97 -5.14 -18.64
C GLN A 68 -7.81 -5.08 -17.64
N VAL A 69 -7.02 -6.15 -17.64
CA VAL A 69 -5.68 -6.20 -17.03
C VAL A 69 -4.66 -6.19 -18.17
N THR A 70 -3.74 -5.22 -18.14
CA THR A 70 -2.67 -5.08 -19.12
C THR A 70 -1.32 -5.21 -18.45
N ILE A 71 -0.49 -6.15 -18.93
CA ILE A 71 0.88 -6.33 -18.46
C ILE A 71 1.83 -5.87 -19.56
N THR A 72 2.69 -4.91 -19.23
CA THR A 72 3.70 -4.36 -20.14
C THR A 72 5.08 -4.67 -19.62
N TRP A 73 5.91 -5.27 -20.46
CA TRP A 73 7.33 -5.50 -20.20
C TRP A 73 8.19 -4.77 -21.23
N VAL A 74 9.30 -4.23 -20.78
CA VAL A 74 10.38 -3.74 -21.64
C VAL A 74 11.71 -4.20 -21.06
N GLY A 75 12.45 -4.94 -21.87
CA GLY A 75 13.80 -5.41 -21.59
C GLY A 75 14.55 -5.68 -22.90
N ARG A 76 15.74 -6.27 -22.78
CA ARG A 76 16.55 -6.68 -23.93
C ARG A 76 16.66 -8.19 -23.95
N ASP A 77 16.50 -8.81 -25.10
CA ASP A 77 16.56 -10.28 -25.26
C ASP A 77 17.88 -10.88 -24.73
N ASN A 78 18.97 -10.10 -24.76
CA ASN A 78 20.29 -10.49 -24.26
C ASN A 78 20.52 -10.18 -22.76
N ASN A 79 19.48 -9.81 -22.01
CA ASN A 79 19.50 -9.48 -20.58
C ASN A 79 20.50 -8.39 -20.18
N GLN A 80 20.92 -7.56 -21.12
CA GLN A 80 21.80 -6.43 -20.82
C GLN A 80 21.00 -5.23 -20.29
N PRO A 81 21.62 -4.33 -19.51
CA PRO A 81 20.97 -3.11 -19.04
C PRO A 81 20.32 -2.30 -20.17
N THR A 82 19.10 -1.80 -19.90
CA THR A 82 18.32 -0.97 -20.85
C THR A 82 18.65 0.52 -20.76
N LYS A 83 19.35 0.95 -19.70
CA LYS A 83 19.53 2.36 -19.28
C LYS A 83 18.21 3.09 -18.95
N LEU A 84 17.09 2.38 -18.85
CA LEU A 84 15.79 2.93 -18.45
C LEU A 84 15.65 2.86 -16.93
N TYR A 85 15.49 3.99 -16.26
CA TYR A 85 15.34 4.03 -14.80
C TYR A 85 13.88 3.89 -14.37
N GLY A 86 13.65 3.15 -13.28
CA GLY A 86 12.29 2.89 -12.80
C GLY A 86 11.47 2.09 -13.83
N ALA A 87 10.15 2.04 -13.63
CA ALA A 87 9.24 1.44 -14.61
C ALA A 87 8.97 2.34 -15.83
N SER A 88 9.81 3.34 -16.10
CA SER A 88 9.55 4.39 -17.11
C SER A 88 9.36 3.83 -18.52
N GLY A 89 10.12 2.79 -18.90
CA GLY A 89 9.99 2.10 -20.18
C GLY A 89 8.60 1.49 -20.37
N ALA A 90 8.30 0.46 -19.57
CA ALA A 90 7.00 -0.22 -19.61
C ALA A 90 5.81 0.72 -19.38
N MET A 91 5.93 1.69 -18.48
CA MET A 91 4.87 2.65 -18.19
C MET A 91 4.61 3.60 -19.37
N ALA A 92 5.66 4.03 -20.10
CA ALA A 92 5.49 4.87 -21.30
C ALA A 92 4.80 4.11 -22.43
N ILE A 93 5.09 2.81 -22.60
CA ILE A 93 4.38 1.95 -23.56
C ILE A 93 2.93 1.78 -23.14
N TYR A 94 2.65 1.49 -21.87
CA TYR A 94 1.27 1.41 -21.35
C TYR A 94 0.51 2.74 -21.53
N GLN A 95 1.16 3.89 -21.31
CA GLN A 95 0.57 5.21 -21.54
C GLN A 95 0.14 5.40 -23.00
N ARG A 96 0.95 4.93 -23.96
CA ARG A 96 0.64 4.99 -25.41
C ARG A 96 -0.47 4.02 -25.78
N TYR A 97 -0.45 2.81 -25.20
CA TYR A 97 -1.53 1.84 -25.34
C TYR A 97 -2.88 2.45 -24.92
N LEU A 98 -2.95 3.07 -23.74
CA LEU A 98 -4.16 3.77 -23.28
C LEU A 98 -4.60 4.90 -24.21
N ALA A 99 -3.66 5.60 -24.85
CA ALA A 99 -3.97 6.70 -25.77
C ALA A 99 -4.50 6.22 -27.14
N ASN A 100 -4.25 4.96 -27.50
CA ASN A 100 -4.65 4.36 -28.77
C ASN A 100 -6.04 3.71 -28.72
N GLN A 101 -6.70 3.72 -27.57
CA GLN A 101 -8.03 3.18 -27.37
C GLN A 101 -8.81 4.03 -26.37
N THR A 102 -10.06 3.66 -26.08
CA THR A 102 -10.87 4.30 -25.04
C THR A 102 -10.88 3.41 -23.80
N PRO A 103 -10.03 3.67 -22.79
CA PRO A 103 -10.01 2.87 -21.56
C PRO A 103 -11.25 3.12 -20.70
N THR A 104 -11.62 2.10 -19.92
CA THR A 104 -12.80 2.16 -19.05
C THR A 104 -12.39 2.67 -17.67
N PRO A 105 -13.05 3.69 -17.10
CA PRO A 105 -12.78 4.11 -15.72
C PRO A 105 -12.95 2.95 -14.72
N LEU A 106 -11.98 2.78 -13.83
CA LEU A 106 -12.01 1.75 -12.79
C LEU A 106 -12.78 2.29 -11.57
N VAL A 107 -14.03 1.83 -11.42
CA VAL A 107 -14.85 2.11 -10.23
C VAL A 107 -14.83 0.88 -9.33
N LEU A 108 -14.21 1.01 -8.15
CA LEU A 108 -14.18 -0.08 -7.17
C LEU A 108 -15.52 -0.14 -6.43
N THR A 109 -16.13 -1.32 -6.41
CA THR A 109 -17.31 -1.60 -5.59
C THR A 109 -16.83 -2.29 -4.32
N PRO A 110 -17.00 -1.67 -3.12
CA PRO A 110 -16.62 -2.30 -1.87
C PRO A 110 -17.39 -3.62 -1.67
N PRO A 111 -16.70 -4.72 -1.30
CA PRO A 111 -17.37 -5.94 -0.86
C PRO A 111 -17.94 -5.76 0.55
N GLU A 112 -18.65 -6.78 1.04
CA GLU A 112 -19.12 -6.83 2.43
C GLU A 112 -17.98 -6.63 3.44
N ASP A 113 -18.34 -6.04 4.58
CA ASP A 113 -17.43 -5.77 5.71
C ASP A 113 -16.24 -4.87 5.37
N VAL A 114 -16.31 -4.08 4.28
CA VAL A 114 -15.34 -3.02 4.00
C VAL A 114 -15.97 -1.66 4.25
N VAL A 115 -15.44 -0.95 5.23
CA VAL A 115 -15.90 0.38 5.64
C VAL A 115 -14.77 1.40 5.59
N ASP A 116 -15.12 2.64 5.27
CA ASP A 116 -14.16 3.75 5.32
C ASP A 116 -14.05 4.27 6.77
N MET A 117 -12.85 4.25 7.33
CA MET A 117 -12.56 4.70 8.69
C MET A 117 -11.56 5.85 8.71
N GLY A 118 -11.77 6.79 9.63
CA GLY A 118 -10.85 7.88 9.90
C GLY A 118 -9.64 7.42 10.71
N VAL A 119 -8.46 7.93 10.37
CA VAL A 119 -7.22 7.76 11.14
C VAL A 119 -6.61 9.12 11.49
N ASP A 120 -6.01 9.19 12.68
CA ASP A 120 -5.23 10.34 13.14
C ASP A 120 -3.82 10.40 12.50
N TYR A 121 -2.96 11.29 12.99
CA TYR A 121 -1.58 11.42 12.50
C TYR A 121 -0.68 10.25 12.93
N ASP A 122 -0.97 9.64 14.07
CA ASP A 122 -0.21 8.53 14.66
C ASP A 122 -0.63 7.17 14.07
N GLY A 123 -1.70 7.15 13.27
CA GLY A 123 -2.24 5.97 12.60
C GLY A 123 -3.29 5.22 13.42
N ASN A 124 -3.82 5.79 14.50
CA ASN A 124 -4.92 5.20 15.27
C ASN A 124 -6.27 5.51 14.61
N PHE A 125 -7.21 4.58 14.70
CA PHE A 125 -8.59 4.80 14.29
C PHE A 125 -9.29 5.81 15.20
N VAL A 126 -10.14 6.66 14.64
CA VAL A 126 -10.93 7.66 15.39
C VAL A 126 -12.40 7.55 15.03
N CYS A 127 -13.29 7.76 16.00
CA CYS A 127 -14.73 7.57 15.78
C CYS A 127 -15.38 8.71 14.99
N SER A 128 -14.75 9.89 14.95
CA SER A 128 -15.20 11.02 14.14
C SER A 128 -14.04 11.83 13.59
N GLY A 129 -14.16 12.30 12.34
CA GLY A 129 -13.12 13.06 11.66
C GLY A 129 -11.93 12.19 11.24
N GLY A 130 -10.72 12.59 11.66
CA GLY A 130 -9.46 12.01 11.21
C GLY A 130 -8.79 12.83 10.11
N MET A 131 -7.46 12.75 10.05
CA MET A 131 -6.66 13.43 9.03
C MET A 131 -6.74 12.72 7.68
N ARG A 132 -6.99 11.41 7.69
CA ARG A 132 -7.08 10.58 6.49
C ARG A 132 -8.16 9.52 6.67
N THR A 133 -8.79 9.14 5.57
CA THR A 133 -9.73 8.02 5.51
C THR A 133 -9.08 6.84 4.79
N LEU A 134 -9.26 5.64 5.33
CA LEU A 134 -8.78 4.38 4.75
C LEU A 134 -9.92 3.33 4.75
N PRO A 135 -10.04 2.51 3.69
CA PRO A 135 -10.93 1.36 3.74
C PRO A 135 -10.36 0.29 4.67
N VAL A 136 -11.19 -0.28 5.53
CA VAL A 136 -10.85 -1.27 6.55
C VAL A 136 -11.79 -2.46 6.41
N TRP A 137 -11.23 -3.67 6.47
CA TRP A 137 -12.02 -4.89 6.55
C TRP A 137 -12.40 -5.16 8.01
N THR A 138 -13.66 -4.90 8.38
CA THR A 138 -14.22 -5.10 9.72
C THR A 138 -15.75 -5.19 9.68
N ASP A 139 -16.30 -6.03 10.55
CA ASP A 139 -17.72 -6.15 10.86
C ASP A 139 -18.18 -5.24 12.02
N ASP A 140 -17.23 -4.72 12.82
CA ASP A 140 -17.49 -3.82 13.95
C ASP A 140 -16.56 -2.59 13.94
N PRO A 141 -16.91 -1.55 13.18
CA PRO A 141 -16.12 -0.31 13.09
C PRO A 141 -16.05 0.45 14.43
N ASN A 142 -17.05 0.29 15.30
CA ASN A 142 -17.14 1.03 16.55
C ASN A 142 -16.09 0.56 17.54
N THR A 143 -15.88 -0.76 17.65
CA THR A 143 -14.87 -1.32 18.54
C THR A 143 -13.46 -0.87 18.15
N LEU A 144 -13.15 -0.84 16.85
CA LEU A 144 -11.84 -0.40 16.36
C LEU A 144 -11.57 1.08 16.65
N CYS A 145 -12.56 1.96 16.45
CA CYS A 145 -12.38 3.38 16.71
C CYS A 145 -12.25 3.69 18.21
N GLN A 146 -13.01 3.01 19.07
CA GLN A 146 -12.90 3.14 20.52
C GLN A 146 -11.54 2.67 21.04
N GLN A 147 -11.00 1.59 20.48
CA GLN A 147 -9.64 1.14 20.81
C GLN A 147 -8.58 2.17 20.46
N GLY A 148 -8.70 2.83 19.31
CA GLY A 148 -7.78 3.91 18.91
C GLY A 148 -7.81 5.11 19.85
N GLU A 149 -8.99 5.54 20.30
CA GLU A 149 -9.14 6.64 21.25
C GLU A 149 -8.57 6.31 22.64
N MET A 150 -8.70 5.05 23.10
CA MET A 150 -8.09 4.61 24.36
C MET A 150 -6.56 4.64 24.32
N MET A 151 -5.95 4.28 23.19
CA MET A 151 -4.49 4.33 23.02
C MET A 151 -3.94 5.75 23.07
N GLN A 152 -4.67 6.75 22.54
CA GLN A 152 -4.27 8.16 22.65
C GLN A 152 -4.26 8.67 24.10
N GLN A 153 -5.22 8.25 24.93
CA GLN A 153 -5.30 8.71 26.33
C GLN A 153 -4.12 8.23 27.19
N GLN A 154 -3.49 7.11 26.83
CA GLN A 154 -2.32 6.57 27.53
C GLN A 154 -1.00 7.24 27.10
N GLN A 155 -0.98 7.97 25.99
CA GLN A 155 0.21 8.65 25.45
C GLN A 155 0.28 10.15 25.80
N GLN A 156 -0.61 10.66 26.66
CA GLN A 156 -0.43 12.00 27.21
C GLN A 156 0.90 12.06 27.98
N PRO A 157 1.82 12.98 27.66
CA PRO A 157 2.98 13.20 28.50
C PRO A 157 2.46 13.68 29.85
N SER A 158 2.77 12.90 30.89
CA SER A 158 2.78 13.38 32.26
C SER A 158 3.40 14.78 32.29
N GLY A 159 2.73 15.73 32.94
CA GLY A 159 3.09 17.13 32.97
C GLY A 159 4.57 17.39 33.31
N ASN A 160 5.01 18.59 32.92
CA ASN A 160 6.38 19.09 33.02
C ASN A 160 7.09 18.62 34.33
N PRO A 161 8.19 17.84 34.27
CA PRO A 161 8.85 17.29 35.47
C PRO A 161 9.53 18.35 36.35
N PHE A 162 9.54 19.61 35.90
CA PHE A 162 10.29 20.71 36.51
C PHE A 162 9.49 21.53 37.53
N ASP A 163 8.25 21.16 37.86
CA ASP A 163 7.41 21.89 38.83
C ASP A 163 7.63 21.46 40.30
N GLN A 164 8.64 20.63 40.57
CA GLN A 164 9.04 20.25 41.93
C GLN A 164 10.47 20.68 42.22
N SER A 165 10.61 21.87 42.81
CA SER A 165 11.86 22.33 43.39
C SER A 165 12.13 21.70 44.76
N SER A 166 13.12 20.79 44.87
CA SER A 166 13.99 20.69 46.06
C SER A 166 15.17 19.70 45.91
N GLN A 167 16.38 20.28 45.92
CA GLN A 167 17.72 19.81 46.35
C GLN A 167 18.51 18.74 45.56
N PRO A 168 19.87 18.87 45.50
CA PRO A 168 20.74 18.07 44.64
C PRO A 168 21.41 16.90 45.39
N GLN A 169 21.38 15.71 44.80
CA GLN A 169 22.28 14.59 45.15
C GLN A 169 23.13 14.17 43.94
N GLN A 170 24.42 13.98 44.21
CA GLN A 170 25.50 13.70 43.25
C GLN A 170 25.37 12.33 42.55
N PRO A 171 26.00 12.15 41.37
CA PRO A 171 25.77 10.99 40.52
C PRO A 171 26.61 9.77 40.92
N ALA A 172 25.97 8.59 40.95
CA ALA A 172 26.66 7.30 40.94
C ALA A 172 26.74 6.77 39.49
N GLN A 173 27.92 6.32 39.09
CA GLN A 173 28.26 5.84 37.75
C GLN A 173 27.97 4.34 37.54
N GLN A 174 27.77 3.97 36.25
CA GLN A 174 27.85 2.64 35.59
C GLN A 174 26.54 1.81 35.51
N GLN A 175 26.12 1.18 34.39
CA GLN A 175 26.65 0.89 33.03
C GLN A 175 25.43 0.57 32.10
N PRO A 176 25.52 0.70 30.76
CA PRO A 176 24.38 0.46 29.86
C PRO A 176 24.11 -1.05 29.63
N PRO A 177 22.84 -1.51 29.63
CA PRO A 177 22.50 -2.81 29.07
C PRO A 177 22.59 -2.79 27.54
N LYS A 178 23.05 -3.90 26.99
CA LYS A 178 23.32 -4.14 25.56
C LYS A 178 22.07 -4.00 24.69
N GLU A 179 22.26 -3.43 23.52
CA GLU A 179 21.31 -3.45 22.39
C GLU A 179 20.94 -4.89 22.01
N GLU A 180 19.66 -5.25 22.15
CA GLU A 180 19.06 -6.35 21.41
C GLU A 180 18.48 -5.80 20.11
N LYS A 181 19.10 -6.18 18.98
CA LYS A 181 18.52 -5.99 17.65
C LYS A 181 17.27 -6.86 17.54
N SER A 182 16.11 -6.23 17.67
CA SER A 182 14.85 -6.78 17.20
C SER A 182 14.88 -6.77 15.67
N ASP A 183 15.03 -7.96 15.07
CA ASP A 183 14.79 -8.18 13.64
C ASP A 183 13.29 -7.94 13.38
N GLY A 184 12.96 -6.68 13.10
CA GLY A 184 11.62 -6.14 12.91
C GLY A 184 10.97 -6.58 11.59
N VAL A 185 10.85 -7.89 11.37
CA VAL A 185 10.03 -8.44 10.29
C VAL A 185 9.08 -9.46 10.89
N ALA A 186 7.80 -9.11 10.92
CA ALA A 186 6.73 -10.01 11.32
C ALA A 186 6.77 -11.29 10.47
N GLY A 187 6.67 -12.46 11.11
CA GLY A 187 6.93 -13.77 10.49
C GLY A 187 6.15 -14.05 9.19
N TRP A 188 4.95 -13.48 9.03
CA TRP A 188 4.13 -13.64 7.83
C TRP A 188 4.77 -13.04 6.56
N ILE A 189 5.62 -12.02 6.70
CA ILE A 189 6.30 -11.39 5.56
C ILE A 189 7.36 -12.33 4.97
N LYS A 190 7.98 -13.18 5.80
CA LYS A 190 9.03 -14.12 5.38
C LYS A 190 8.45 -15.32 4.62
N GLU A 191 7.24 -15.76 4.98
CA GLU A 191 6.50 -16.81 4.28
C GLU A 191 6.02 -16.38 2.89
N MET A 192 5.65 -15.11 2.72
CA MET A 192 5.12 -14.61 1.44
C MET A 192 6.20 -14.36 0.38
N PHE A 193 7.41 -13.99 0.78
CA PHE A 193 8.42 -13.46 -0.16
C PHE A 193 9.74 -14.23 -0.21
N GLY A 194 9.91 -15.26 0.62
CA GLY A 194 11.15 -16.04 0.68
C GLY A 194 12.31 -15.25 1.31
N GLY A 195 13.03 -15.86 2.25
CA GLY A 195 14.22 -15.24 2.83
C GLY A 195 15.37 -15.21 1.82
N ASN A 196 16.15 -14.12 1.82
CA ASN A 196 17.46 -14.06 1.16
C ASN A 196 18.43 -15.08 1.74
#